data_AF-A0A522KH22-F1
#
_entry.id   AF-A0A522KH22-F1
#
_cell.length_a   1.000
_cell.length_b   1.000
_cell.length_c   1.000
_cell.angle_alpha   90.00
_cell.angle_beta   90.00
_cell.angle_gamma   90.00
#
_symmetry.space_group_name_H-M   'P 1'
#
loop_
_entity.id
_entity.type
_entity.pdbx_description
1 polymer ?
#
loop_
_entity_poly.entity_id
_entity_poly.type
_entity_poly.pdbx_seq_one_letter_code
_entity_poly.pdbx_strand_id
1 'polypeptide(L)'
;MKRSTIATLCFCLTPILAFAQQRTLSSLSTTVPNYAKYEIVQSPLLARLTIRLDRFTGETWQFVNTAKKSFAWQLMPRISMAHDEKIPGKVNYQIFVSGIRAQITILMNTNTGTSWYIVEDPKAGDFWTPMQ
;
A
#
# COMPACT_ATOMS: atom_id res chain seq x y z
N MET A 1 -70.36 29.83 20.38
CA MET A 1 -70.09 28.39 20.15
C MET A 1 -68.70 28.23 19.56
N LYS A 2 -67.75 27.72 20.34
CA LYS A 2 -66.35 27.50 19.96
C LYS A 2 -66.25 26.21 19.14
N ARG A 3 -65.67 26.25 17.94
CA ARG A 3 -65.34 25.03 17.16
C ARG A 3 -63.84 24.77 17.29
N SER A 4 -63.55 23.61 17.86
CA SER A 4 -62.22 23.15 18.29
C SER A 4 -61.40 22.68 17.09
N THR A 5 -60.18 23.18 17.00
CA THR A 5 -59.13 22.80 16.06
C THR A 5 -58.50 21.49 16.52
N ILE A 6 -58.48 20.45 15.67
CA ILE A 6 -57.59 19.29 15.83
C ILE A 6 -56.99 19.00 14.46
N ALA A 7 -55.75 19.45 14.25
CA ALA A 7 -54.95 19.09 13.09
C ALA A 7 -54.04 17.92 13.51
N THR A 8 -54.36 16.72 13.04
CA THR A 8 -53.55 15.52 13.27
C THR A 8 -52.30 15.58 12.41
N LEU A 9 -51.16 15.85 13.04
CA LEU A 9 -49.83 15.84 12.42
C LEU A 9 -49.39 14.39 12.21
N CYS A 10 -49.58 13.87 11.00
CA CYS A 10 -49.13 12.53 10.61
C CYS A 10 -47.61 12.56 10.37
N PHE A 11 -46.84 12.08 11.34
CA PHE A 11 -45.38 12.00 11.26
C PHE A 11 -44.98 10.81 10.38
N CYS A 12 -44.74 11.05 9.10
CA CYS A 12 -44.23 10.04 8.16
C CYS A 12 -42.80 9.64 8.55
N LEU A 13 -42.67 8.52 9.27
CA LEU A 13 -41.41 7.81 9.50
C LEU A 13 -40.95 7.16 8.18
N THR A 14 -40.22 7.90 7.35
CA THR A 14 -39.47 7.29 6.25
C THR A 14 -38.21 6.63 6.83
N PRO A 15 -37.97 5.33 6.58
CA PRO A 15 -36.69 4.73 6.90
C PRO A 15 -35.66 5.35 5.97
N ILE A 16 -34.79 6.19 6.52
CA ILE A 16 -33.57 6.63 5.84
C ILE A 16 -32.72 5.36 5.70
N LEU A 17 -32.86 4.68 4.55
CA LEU A 17 -31.91 3.67 4.11
C LEU A 17 -30.61 4.39 3.80
N ALA A 18 -29.79 4.58 4.83
CA ALA A 18 -28.42 5.02 4.68
C ALA A 18 -27.66 3.91 3.99
N PHE A 19 -27.52 3.99 2.66
CA PHE A 19 -26.54 3.20 1.93
C PHE A 19 -25.16 3.63 2.41
N ALA A 20 -24.54 2.83 3.28
CA ALA A 20 -23.14 2.97 3.59
C ALA A 20 -22.35 2.72 2.30
N GLN A 21 -21.85 3.78 1.66
CA GLN A 21 -20.98 3.67 0.50
C GLN A 21 -19.67 3.00 0.95
N GLN A 22 -19.53 1.71 0.61
CA GLN A 22 -18.26 1.00 0.78
C GLN A 22 -17.25 1.62 -0.18
N ARG A 23 -16.30 2.40 0.33
CA ARG A 23 -15.14 2.87 -0.45
C ARG A 23 -14.34 1.63 -0.86
N THR A 24 -14.54 1.15 -2.07
CA THR A 24 -13.60 0.23 -2.69
C THR A 24 -12.30 0.99 -2.94
N LEU A 25 -11.29 0.73 -2.11
CA LEU A 25 -9.91 1.16 -2.37
C LEU A 25 -9.40 0.34 -3.56
N SER A 26 -9.65 0.82 -4.77
CA SER A 26 -9.12 0.22 -5.99
C SER A 26 -7.62 0.50 -6.05
N SER A 27 -6.78 -0.49 -5.74
CA SER A 27 -5.37 -0.43 -6.13
C SER A 27 -5.29 -0.47 -7.65
N LEU A 28 -4.87 0.63 -8.27
CA LEU A 28 -4.52 0.64 -9.69
C LEU A 28 -3.18 -0.10 -9.83
N SER A 29 -3.25 -1.36 -10.28
CA SER A 29 -2.07 -2.12 -10.68
C SER A 29 -1.97 -2.10 -12.20
N THR A 30 -0.84 -1.62 -12.72
CA THR A 30 -0.52 -1.78 -14.14
C THR A 30 0.24 -3.09 -14.30
N THR A 31 -0.09 -3.89 -15.31
CA THR A 31 0.70 -5.08 -15.63
C THR A 31 2.08 -4.64 -16.11
N VAL A 32 3.09 -4.78 -15.26
CA VAL A 32 4.47 -4.45 -15.60
C VAL A 32 5.02 -5.50 -16.57
N PRO A 33 5.63 -5.12 -17.70
CA PRO A 33 6.25 -6.07 -18.60
C PRO A 33 7.28 -6.95 -17.88
N ASN A 34 7.38 -8.23 -18.28
CA ASN A 34 8.28 -9.19 -17.63
C ASN A 34 9.77 -8.80 -17.68
N TYR A 35 10.15 -7.91 -18.60
CA TYR A 35 11.51 -7.42 -18.79
C TYR A 35 11.75 -6.02 -18.17
N ALA A 36 10.73 -5.38 -17.59
CA ALA A 36 10.89 -4.03 -17.08
C ALA A 36 11.76 -4.02 -15.82
N LYS A 37 12.74 -3.11 -15.80
CA LYS A 37 13.66 -2.94 -14.67
C LYS A 37 12.97 -2.41 -13.42
N TYR A 38 12.07 -1.45 -13.58
CA TYR A 38 11.42 -0.78 -12.47
C TYR A 38 9.93 -1.10 -12.38
N GLU A 39 9.43 -1.17 -11.15
CA GLU A 39 8.02 -1.30 -10.83
C GLU A 39 7.65 -0.30 -9.74
N ILE A 40 6.44 0.25 -9.80
CA ILE A 40 5.89 1.09 -8.74
C ILE A 40 4.66 0.38 -8.18
N VAL A 41 4.66 0.16 -6.87
CA VAL A 41 3.54 -0.46 -6.16
C VAL A 41 3.02 0.53 -5.12
N GLN A 42 1.72 0.74 -5.08
CA GLN A 42 1.06 1.58 -4.09
C GLN A 42 0.16 0.73 -3.21
N SER A 43 0.26 0.92 -1.89
CA SER A 43 -0.69 0.31 -0.97
C SER A 43 -2.07 0.94 -1.15
N PRO A 44 -3.14 0.12 -1.32
CA PRO A 44 -4.50 0.65 -1.34
C PRO A 44 -4.89 1.24 0.01
N LEU A 45 -4.29 0.78 1.11
CA LEU A 45 -4.65 1.19 2.47
C LEU A 45 -3.92 2.46 2.92
N LEU A 46 -2.65 2.58 2.55
CA LEU A 46 -1.80 3.71 2.90
C LEU A 46 -1.22 4.30 1.62
N ALA A 47 -1.82 5.36 1.10
CA ALA A 47 -1.29 6.06 -0.07
C ALA A 47 0.18 6.50 0.12
N ARG A 48 0.58 6.78 1.37
CA ARG A 48 1.97 7.08 1.77
C ARG A 48 2.93 5.92 1.47
N LEU A 49 2.45 4.69 1.47
CA LEU A 49 3.22 3.52 1.10
C LEU A 49 3.16 3.32 -0.41
N THR A 50 3.89 4.16 -1.13
CA THR A 50 4.17 3.99 -2.55
C THR A 50 5.65 3.68 -2.69
N ILE A 51 5.96 2.52 -3.28
CA ILE A 51 7.31 1.97 -3.36
C ILE A 51 7.71 1.82 -4.82
N ARG A 52 8.91 2.25 -5.16
CA ARG A 52 9.58 1.93 -6.41
C ARG A 52 10.57 0.79 -6.16
N LEU A 53 10.51 -0.27 -6.97
CA LEU A 53 11.40 -1.43 -6.92
C LEU A 53 12.28 -1.47 -8.17
N ASP A 54 13.59 -1.65 -8.00
CA ASP A 54 14.45 -2.23 -9.02
C ASP A 54 14.33 -3.75 -8.95
N ARG A 55 13.63 -4.32 -9.93
CA ARG A 55 13.28 -5.74 -9.96
C ARG A 55 14.50 -6.64 -10.18
N PHE A 56 15.63 -6.09 -10.60
CA PHE A 56 16.85 -6.85 -10.89
C PHE A 56 17.78 -6.88 -9.68
N THR A 57 17.91 -5.75 -8.97
CA THR A 57 18.84 -5.60 -7.84
C THR A 57 18.20 -5.80 -6.47
N GLY A 58 16.88 -5.58 -6.37
CA GLY A 58 16.14 -5.59 -5.10
C GLY A 58 16.21 -4.26 -4.35
N GLU A 59 16.81 -3.23 -4.94
CA GLU A 59 16.80 -1.89 -4.37
C GLU A 59 15.39 -1.31 -4.41
N THR A 60 15.01 -0.64 -3.33
CA THR A 60 13.67 -0.08 -3.18
C THR A 60 13.73 1.35 -2.67
N TRP A 61 12.75 2.15 -3.07
CA TRP A 61 12.60 3.52 -2.62
C TRP A 61 11.15 3.81 -2.25
N GLN A 62 10.96 4.53 -1.16
CA GLN A 62 9.65 5.04 -0.74
C GLN A 62 9.42 6.43 -1.32
N PHE A 63 8.19 6.68 -1.76
CA PHE A 63 7.74 8.02 -2.10
C PHE A 63 7.44 8.82 -0.83
N VAL A 64 8.14 9.93 -0.63
CA VAL A 64 8.05 10.73 0.60
C VAL A 64 7.79 12.20 0.31
N ASN A 65 7.17 12.87 1.27
CA ASN A 65 7.05 14.33 1.29
C ASN A 65 8.33 14.92 1.89
N THR A 66 8.87 15.94 1.23
CA THR A 66 10.00 16.71 1.73
C THR A 66 9.54 17.94 2.52
N ALA A 67 10.39 18.47 3.40
CA ALA A 67 10.10 19.69 4.16
C ALA A 67 9.75 20.90 3.27
N LYS A 68 10.21 20.90 2.01
CA LYS A 68 9.94 21.94 1.00
C LYS A 68 8.59 21.78 0.28
N LYS A 69 7.66 20.97 0.81
CA LYS A 69 6.37 20.64 0.18
C LYS A 69 6.52 20.07 -1.25
N SER A 70 7.63 19.37 -1.50
CA SER A 70 7.90 18.65 -2.74
C SER A 70 7.97 17.14 -2.47
N PHE A 71 8.07 16.34 -3.53
CA PHE A 71 8.13 14.88 -3.43
C PHE A 71 9.51 14.35 -3.79
N ALA A 72 9.92 13.27 -3.13
CA ALA A 72 11.19 12.60 -3.40
C ALA A 72 11.07 11.08 -3.27
N TRP A 73 12.05 10.38 -3.83
CA TRP A 73 12.28 8.95 -3.59
C TRP A 73 13.36 8.80 -2.52
N GLN A 74 13.02 8.22 -1.38
CA GLN A 74 13.95 7.91 -0.30
C GLN A 74 14.31 6.43 -0.35
N LEU A 75 15.60 6.10 -0.32
CA LEU A 75 16.07 4.71 -0.32
C LEU A 75 15.55 3.99 0.93
N MET A 76 14.99 2.79 0.73
CA MET A 76 14.59 1.90 1.81
C MET A 76 15.68 0.82 1.97
N PRO A 77 16.49 0.87 3.04
CA PRO A 77 17.54 -0.11 3.22
C PRO A 77 16.94 -1.50 3.46
N ARG A 78 17.67 -2.53 3.03
CA ARG A 78 17.29 -3.93 3.20
C ARG A 78 18.40 -4.68 3.92
N ILE A 79 18.05 -5.38 4.98
CA ILE A 79 18.98 -6.22 5.73
C ILE A 79 19.36 -7.42 4.85
N SER A 80 20.67 -7.63 4.65
CA SER A 80 21.19 -8.73 3.82
C SER A 80 20.90 -10.10 4.42
N MET A 81 20.71 -11.09 3.54
CA MET A 81 20.44 -12.49 3.87
C MET A 81 21.40 -13.40 3.10
N ALA A 82 21.75 -14.56 3.67
CA ALA A 82 22.69 -15.50 3.06
C ALA A 82 22.17 -16.16 1.77
N HIS A 83 20.85 -16.22 1.57
CA HIS A 83 20.18 -16.91 0.45
C HIS A 83 19.46 -15.94 -0.50
N ASP A 84 20.08 -14.77 -0.75
CA ASP A 84 19.56 -13.76 -1.66
C ASP A 84 20.27 -13.78 -3.03
N GLU A 85 20.38 -14.97 -3.63
CA GLU A 85 21.03 -15.13 -4.92
C GLU A 85 20.22 -14.48 -6.05
N LYS A 86 20.91 -13.71 -6.91
CA LYS A 86 20.35 -13.03 -8.08
C LYS A 86 20.80 -13.72 -9.35
N ILE A 87 19.89 -13.92 -10.29
CA ILE A 87 20.21 -14.33 -11.65
C ILE A 87 20.54 -13.06 -12.47
N PRO A 88 21.75 -12.93 -13.03
CA PRO A 88 22.13 -11.78 -13.84
C PRO A 88 21.22 -11.60 -15.06
N GLY A 89 20.85 -10.35 -15.34
CA GLY A 89 20.02 -10.01 -16.51
C GLY A 89 18.56 -10.44 -16.43
N LYS A 90 18.08 -10.90 -15.27
CA LYS A 90 16.67 -11.26 -15.05
C LYS A 90 16.05 -10.43 -13.93
N VAL A 91 14.73 -10.38 -13.95
CA VAL A 91 13.93 -9.99 -12.78
C VAL A 91 14.17 -11.03 -11.69
N ASN A 92 14.54 -10.55 -10.51
CA ASN A 92 14.83 -11.33 -9.32
C ASN A 92 13.87 -11.02 -8.17
N TYR A 93 13.14 -9.89 -8.21
CA TYR A 93 12.37 -9.41 -7.08
C TYR A 93 10.95 -9.01 -7.46
N GLN A 94 10.05 -9.21 -6.52
CA GLN A 94 8.68 -8.71 -6.57
C GLN A 94 8.24 -8.18 -5.20
N ILE A 95 7.30 -7.23 -5.22
CA ILE A 95 6.63 -6.75 -4.02
C ILE A 95 5.18 -7.22 -4.04
N PHE A 96 4.75 -7.79 -2.92
CA PHE A 96 3.35 -8.02 -2.61
C PHE A 96 2.87 -6.97 -1.61
N VAL A 97 1.72 -6.35 -1.87
CA VAL A 97 1.08 -5.44 -0.91
C VAL A 97 -0.30 -5.97 -0.57
N SER A 98 -0.53 -6.25 0.71
CA SER A 98 -1.84 -6.64 1.20
C SER A 98 -2.84 -5.49 1.14
N GLY A 99 -4.04 -5.81 0.66
CA GLY A 99 -5.22 -4.94 0.75
C GLY A 99 -5.87 -4.92 2.13
N ILE A 100 -5.36 -5.66 3.13
CA ILE A 100 -5.97 -5.79 4.47
C ILE A 100 -5.16 -5.05 5.54
N ARG A 101 -3.82 -5.11 5.49
CA ARG A 101 -2.92 -4.34 6.36
C ARG A 101 -1.64 -3.97 5.63
N ALA A 102 -1.22 -2.71 5.73
CA ALA A 102 0.02 -2.24 5.11
C ALA A 102 1.29 -2.87 5.72
N GLN A 103 1.22 -3.37 6.95
CA GLN A 103 2.31 -4.14 7.57
C GLN A 103 2.54 -5.49 6.87
N ILE A 104 1.58 -5.95 6.06
CA ILE A 104 1.71 -7.14 5.22
C ILE A 104 2.11 -6.67 3.81
N THR A 105 3.24 -5.96 3.74
CA THR A 105 3.94 -5.65 2.51
C THR A 105 5.23 -6.45 2.50
N ILE A 106 5.39 -7.29 1.49
CA ILE A 106 6.44 -8.30 1.40
C ILE A 106 7.29 -8.01 0.16
N LEU A 107 8.59 -7.91 0.33
CA LEU A 107 9.56 -8.00 -0.75
C LEU A 107 10.07 -9.45 -0.80
N MET A 108 10.13 -10.06 -1.98
CA MET A 108 10.62 -11.43 -2.11
C MET A 108 11.56 -11.55 -3.30
N ASN A 109 12.67 -12.27 -3.09
CA ASN A 109 13.47 -12.81 -4.18
C ASN A 109 12.71 -13.98 -4.82
N THR A 110 12.30 -13.82 -6.08
CA THR A 110 11.45 -14.79 -6.79
C THR A 110 12.17 -16.08 -7.16
N ASN A 111 13.50 -16.12 -7.08
CA ASN A 111 14.29 -17.31 -7.37
C ASN A 111 14.52 -18.17 -6.13
N THR A 112 14.71 -17.54 -4.97
CA THR A 112 15.12 -18.24 -3.73
C THR A 112 14.02 -18.31 -2.68
N GLY A 113 12.98 -17.48 -2.78
CA GLY A 113 11.91 -17.36 -1.77
C GLY A 113 12.29 -16.51 -0.55
N THR A 114 13.55 -16.07 -0.46
CA THR A 114 14.04 -15.16 0.58
C THR A 114 13.19 -13.90 0.59
N SER A 115 12.61 -13.60 1.75
CA SER A 115 11.55 -12.59 1.89
C SER A 115 11.81 -11.62 3.03
N TRP A 116 11.29 -10.42 2.90
CA TRP A 116 11.37 -9.34 3.87
C TRP A 116 10.01 -8.68 4.05
N TYR A 117 9.79 -8.10 5.22
CA TYR A 117 8.65 -7.22 5.50
C TYR A 117 9.12 -5.84 5.93
N ILE A 118 8.24 -4.84 5.81
CA ILE A 118 8.56 -3.45 6.16
C ILE A 118 8.43 -3.24 7.67
N VAL A 119 9.43 -2.57 8.24
CA VAL A 119 9.42 -2.05 9.61
C VAL A 119 9.66 -0.55 9.56
N GLU A 120 8.92 0.20 10.39
CA GLU A 120 9.09 1.65 10.59
C GLU A 120 9.94 1.88 11.85
N ASP A 121 11.06 2.59 11.71
CA ASP A 121 11.86 3.07 12.85
C ASP A 121 11.79 4.60 12.92
N PRO A 122 11.45 5.21 14.08
CA PRO A 122 11.32 6.66 14.20
C PRO A 122 12.60 7.46 13.88
N LYS A 123 13.79 6.83 13.96
CA LYS A 123 15.08 7.46 13.72
C LYS A 123 15.64 7.12 12.34
N ALA A 124 15.48 5.88 11.89
CA ALA A 124 16.05 5.38 10.64
C ALA A 124 15.08 5.44 9.44
N GLY A 125 13.78 5.62 9.68
CA GLY A 125 12.74 5.54 8.67
C GLY A 125 12.30 4.10 8.36
N ASP A 126 11.60 3.91 7.24
CA ASP A 126 11.10 2.59 6.81
C ASP A 126 12.21 1.76 6.16
N PHE A 127 12.32 0.49 6.56
CA PHE A 127 13.32 -0.45 6.02
C PHE A 127 12.78 -1.88 5.93
N TRP A 128 13.49 -2.74 5.18
CA TRP A 128 13.14 -4.14 4.98
C TRP A 128 13.89 -5.04 5.96
N THR A 129 13.14 -5.73 6.81
CA THR A 129 13.67 -6.72 7.74
C THR A 129 13.35 -8.14 7.25
N PRO A 130 14.22 -9.13 7.46
CA PRO A 130 13.98 -10.47 6.95
C PRO A 130 12.83 -11.17 7.66
N MET A 131 12.12 -12.03 6.92
CA MET A 131 11.20 -13.01 7.49
C MET A 131 12.01 -14.19 8.04
N GLN A 132 11.64 -14.69 9.22
CA GLN A 132 12.20 -15.91 9.82
C GLN A 132 11.52 -17.16 9.26
#